data_AF-A0A431TWF4-F1
#
_entry.id   AF-A0A431TWF4-F1
#
_cell.length_a   1.000
_cell.length_b   1.000
_cell.length_c   1.000
_cell.angle_alpha   90.00
_cell.angle_beta   90.00
_cell.angle_gamma   90.00
#
_symmetry.space_group_name_H-M   'P 1'
#
loop_
_entity.id
_entity.type
_entity.pdbx_description
1 polymer ?
#
loop_
_entity_poly.entity_id
_entity_poly.type
_entity_poly.pdbx_seq_one_letter_code
_entity_poly.pdbx_strand_id
1 'polypeptide(L)'
;MSTPGDYHYPRDQNVAVTILARGGVRFYYQESVLDYDVDLISEQGYQILEFEGNFITTKTELLFDLEQKLHLPDWGVADFDALIDCLREWHPAPNGTALVFRHLNSLPPDLTHTLLDILSHCSRAELAWGNKLIVLVQVDNPRFAITKPLGAINFFLWNDKEWFESERIKSYFQRPEPE
;
A
#
# COMPACT_ATOMS: atom_id res chain seq x y z
N MET A 1 30.60 -16.14 11.46
CA MET A 1 29.82 -17.09 10.64
C MET A 1 28.38 -16.88 11.01
N SER A 2 27.64 -16.11 10.21
CA SER A 2 26.20 -15.88 10.42
C SER A 2 25.44 -17.07 9.86
N THR A 3 24.45 -17.54 10.61
CA THR A 3 23.59 -18.67 10.23
C THR A 3 22.54 -18.22 9.22
N PRO A 4 22.00 -19.12 8.37
CA PRO A 4 21.02 -18.76 7.33
C PRO A 4 19.72 -18.11 7.81
N GLY A 5 19.46 -18.07 9.12
CA GLY A 5 18.31 -17.39 9.74
C GLY A 5 18.53 -15.91 10.09
N ASP A 6 19.78 -15.41 10.06
CA ASP A 6 20.11 -14.06 10.53
C ASP A 6 19.80 -12.95 9.51
N TYR A 7 19.43 -13.30 8.26
CA TYR A 7 19.15 -12.34 7.20
C TYR A 7 17.71 -11.80 7.18
N HIS A 8 16.75 -12.48 7.83
CA HIS A 8 15.36 -12.01 7.91
C HIS A 8 15.15 -11.00 9.06
N TYR A 9 15.89 -11.17 10.15
CA TYR A 9 15.81 -10.32 11.34
C TYR A 9 15.99 -8.80 11.08
N PRO A 10 16.91 -8.35 10.21
CA PRO A 10 17.04 -6.93 9.89
C PRO A 10 15.87 -6.40 9.05
N ARG A 11 15.26 -7.24 8.20
CA ARG A 11 14.14 -6.83 7.35
C ARG A 11 12.88 -6.66 8.19
N ASP A 12 12.58 -7.62 9.04
CA ASP A 12 11.34 -7.60 9.83
C ASP A 12 11.31 -6.43 10.83
N GLN A 13 12.46 -6.11 11.43
CA GLN A 13 12.63 -4.91 12.27
C GLN A 13 12.52 -3.58 11.53
N ASN A 14 12.71 -3.58 10.20
CA ASN A 14 12.79 -2.37 9.39
C ASN A 14 11.81 -2.39 8.20
N VAL A 15 10.76 -3.20 8.25
CA VAL A 15 9.84 -3.38 7.11
C VAL A 15 9.23 -2.04 6.67
N ALA A 16 8.70 -1.25 7.60
CA ALA A 16 8.11 0.05 7.30
C ALA A 16 9.13 1.05 6.74
N VAL A 17 10.34 1.10 7.32
CA VAL A 17 11.44 1.97 6.84
C VAL A 17 11.87 1.58 5.43
N THR A 18 11.93 0.28 5.14
CA THR A 18 12.30 -0.24 3.81
C THR A 18 11.26 0.14 2.76
N ILE A 19 9.97 0.13 3.12
CA ILE A 19 8.88 0.55 2.24
C ILE A 19 8.96 2.07 2.00
N LEU A 20 9.15 2.87 3.06
CA LEU A 20 9.31 4.34 2.97
C LEU A 20 10.48 4.72 2.06
N ALA A 21 11.65 4.12 2.26
CA ALA A 21 12.86 4.38 1.47
C ALA A 21 12.69 4.10 -0.03
N ARG A 22 11.65 3.35 -0.40
CA ARG A 22 11.32 2.96 -1.78
C ARG A 22 10.01 3.59 -2.27
N GLY A 23 9.66 4.75 -1.74
CA GLY A 23 8.54 5.57 -2.22
C GLY A 23 7.20 5.35 -1.51
N GLY A 24 7.22 4.65 -0.38
CA GLY A 24 6.07 4.55 0.53
C GLY A 24 4.96 3.60 0.09
N VAL A 25 5.02 3.07 -1.12
CA VAL A 25 4.01 2.14 -1.68
C VAL A 25 4.63 0.76 -1.90
N ARG A 26 3.89 -0.32 -1.60
CA ARG A 26 4.32 -1.70 -1.80
C ARG A 26 3.16 -2.59 -2.24
N PHE A 27 3.39 -3.44 -3.23
CA PHE A 27 2.42 -4.41 -3.75
C PHE A 27 2.65 -5.80 -3.19
N TYR A 28 1.53 -6.50 -3.03
CA TYR A 28 1.41 -7.87 -2.55
C TYR A 28 0.47 -8.64 -3.49
N TYR A 29 0.80 -9.90 -3.72
CA TYR A 29 -0.08 -10.83 -4.42
C TYR A 29 -0.72 -11.77 -3.41
N GLN A 30 0.10 -12.41 -2.57
CA GLN A 30 -0.39 -13.27 -1.49
C GLN A 30 -0.81 -12.46 -0.27
N GLU A 31 -2.06 -12.68 0.17
CA GLU A 31 -2.60 -12.11 1.41
C GLU A 31 -1.76 -12.48 2.62
N SER A 32 -1.34 -13.75 2.75
CA SER A 32 -0.48 -14.18 3.88
C SER A 32 0.85 -13.43 3.98
N VAL A 33 1.39 -12.94 2.85
CA VAL A 33 2.61 -12.12 2.85
C VAL A 33 2.29 -10.69 3.28
N LEU A 34 1.14 -10.15 2.85
CA LEU A 34 0.65 -8.86 3.33
C LEU A 34 0.37 -8.92 4.84
N ASP A 35 -0.35 -9.93 5.32
CA ASP A 35 -0.75 -10.09 6.72
C ASP A 35 0.48 -10.12 7.63
N TYR A 36 1.50 -10.88 7.24
CA TYR A 36 2.75 -10.92 7.96
C TYR A 36 3.42 -9.53 8.08
N ASP A 37 3.42 -8.74 7.00
CA ASP A 37 3.98 -7.40 7.04
C ASP A 37 3.11 -6.43 7.85
N VAL A 38 1.78 -6.55 7.77
CA VAL A 38 0.84 -5.76 8.58
C VAL A 38 1.03 -6.03 10.06
N ASP A 39 1.22 -7.30 10.47
CA ASP A 39 1.49 -7.67 11.86
C ASP A 39 2.78 -7.01 12.37
N LEU A 40 3.87 -7.11 11.61
CA LEU A 40 5.15 -6.46 11.95
C LEU A 40 5.04 -4.93 12.05
N ILE A 41 4.28 -4.32 11.13
CA ILE A 41 4.04 -2.87 11.12
C ILE A 41 3.17 -2.46 12.33
N SER A 42 2.17 -3.26 12.68
CA SER A 42 1.32 -3.04 13.85
C SER A 42 2.11 -3.17 15.15
N GLU A 43 3.00 -4.16 15.28
CA GLU A 43 3.92 -4.32 16.41
C GLU A 43 4.86 -3.12 16.58
N GLN A 44 5.18 -2.40 15.49
CA GLN A 44 5.93 -1.14 15.52
C GLN A 44 5.09 0.07 15.95
N GLY A 45 3.80 -0.13 16.27
CA GLY A 45 2.89 0.88 16.79
C GLY A 45 2.22 1.74 15.74
N TYR A 46 2.29 1.37 14.46
CA TYR A 46 1.58 2.08 13.39
C TYR A 46 0.06 1.93 13.54
N GLN A 47 -0.67 2.98 13.19
CA GLN A 47 -2.11 2.88 12.97
C GLN A 47 -2.38 2.19 11.64
N ILE A 48 -3.13 1.09 11.66
CA ILE A 48 -3.53 0.37 10.45
C ILE A 48 -4.93 0.81 10.03
N LEU A 49 -5.07 1.27 8.79
CA LEU A 49 -6.36 1.60 8.17
C LEU A 49 -6.55 0.69 6.95
N GLU A 50 -7.47 -0.25 7.05
CA GLU A 50 -7.73 -1.23 6.00
C GLU A 50 -8.86 -0.82 5.07
N PHE A 51 -8.73 -1.11 3.78
CA PHE A 51 -9.67 -0.82 2.69
C PHE A 51 -9.95 -2.13 1.94
N GLU A 52 -11.22 -2.47 1.78
CA GLU A 52 -11.64 -3.69 1.09
C GLU A 52 -11.98 -3.37 -0.36
N GLY A 53 -11.03 -3.62 -1.26
CA GLY A 53 -11.08 -3.29 -2.67
C GLY A 53 -12.16 -4.04 -3.45
N ASN A 54 -12.66 -5.18 -2.95
CA ASN A 54 -13.82 -5.85 -3.55
C ASN A 54 -15.08 -4.97 -3.53
N PHE A 55 -15.19 -4.03 -2.58
CA PHE A 55 -16.31 -3.08 -2.50
C PHE A 55 -16.00 -1.72 -3.11
N ILE A 56 -14.78 -1.50 -3.61
CA ILE A 56 -14.35 -0.24 -4.21
C ILE A 56 -14.29 -0.42 -5.73
N THR A 57 -15.40 -0.15 -6.41
CA THR A 57 -15.53 -0.33 -7.86
C THR A 57 -15.55 0.99 -8.61
N THR A 58 -15.86 2.09 -7.93
CA THR A 58 -15.96 3.43 -8.49
C THR A 58 -15.07 4.43 -7.77
N LYS A 59 -14.77 5.55 -8.45
CA LYS A 59 -14.08 6.69 -7.83
C LYS A 59 -14.85 7.21 -6.61
N THR A 60 -16.18 7.28 -6.68
CA THR A 60 -17.01 7.80 -5.58
C THR A 60 -16.93 6.92 -4.34
N GLU A 61 -17.01 5.59 -4.50
CA GLU A 61 -16.84 4.65 -3.38
C GLU A 61 -15.45 4.76 -2.75
N LEU A 62 -14.40 4.87 -3.58
CA LEU A 62 -13.03 5.07 -3.12
C LEU A 62 -12.87 6.34 -2.27
N LEU A 63 -13.33 7.48 -2.79
CA LEU A 63 -13.19 8.77 -2.11
C LEU A 63 -14.00 8.80 -0.81
N PHE A 64 -15.19 8.19 -0.82
CA PHE A 64 -16.01 8.05 0.38
C PHE A 64 -15.31 7.21 1.47
N ASP A 65 -14.76 6.05 1.12
CA ASP A 65 -14.09 5.17 2.11
C ASP A 65 -12.81 5.84 2.67
N LEU A 66 -12.08 6.58 1.83
CA LEU A 66 -10.94 7.41 2.25
C LEU A 66 -11.38 8.51 3.23
N GLU A 67 -12.42 9.26 2.89
CA GLU A 67 -12.95 10.35 3.74
C GLU A 67 -13.33 9.83 5.13
N GLN A 68 -14.06 8.70 5.18
CA GLN A 68 -14.50 8.10 6.44
C GLN A 68 -13.35 7.57 7.29
N LYS A 69 -12.40 6.82 6.70
CA LYS A 69 -11.32 6.15 7.43
C LYS A 69 -10.18 7.08 7.83
N LEU A 70 -9.89 8.09 7.02
CA LEU A 70 -8.88 9.10 7.34
C LEU A 70 -9.45 10.23 8.20
N HIS A 71 -10.77 10.25 8.43
CA HIS A 71 -11.47 11.34 9.11
C HIS A 71 -11.17 12.70 8.46
N LEU A 72 -11.27 12.75 7.13
CA LEU A 72 -11.07 14.00 6.37
C LEU A 72 -12.22 14.98 6.64
N PRO A 73 -12.01 16.29 6.42
CA PRO A 73 -13.02 17.30 6.71
C PRO A 73 -14.37 17.12 5.99
N ASP A 74 -15.46 17.50 6.67
CA ASP A 74 -16.85 17.37 6.20
C ASP A 74 -17.21 18.18 4.95
N TRP A 75 -16.32 19.08 4.47
CA TRP A 75 -16.52 19.77 3.19
C TRP A 75 -16.37 18.81 1.98
N GLY A 76 -15.98 17.56 2.24
CA GLY A 76 -16.17 16.40 1.39
C GLY A 76 -15.10 16.23 0.31
N VAL A 77 -14.78 14.97 0.00
CA VAL A 77 -13.83 14.64 -1.07
C VAL A 77 -14.59 14.32 -2.36
N ALA A 78 -14.94 15.35 -3.14
CA ALA A 78 -15.72 15.18 -4.36
C ALA A 78 -14.91 14.59 -5.54
N ASP A 79 -13.60 14.85 -5.57
CA ASP A 79 -12.67 14.39 -6.59
C ASP A 79 -11.24 14.26 -6.04
N PHE A 80 -10.29 13.94 -6.91
CA PHE A 80 -8.89 13.78 -6.52
C PHE A 80 -8.19 15.10 -6.19
N ASP A 81 -8.65 16.24 -6.72
CA ASP A 81 -8.08 17.55 -6.37
C ASP A 81 -8.49 17.91 -4.94
N ALA A 82 -9.76 17.71 -4.59
CA ALA A 82 -10.25 17.83 -3.22
C ALA A 82 -9.53 16.87 -2.27
N LEU A 83 -9.24 15.62 -2.70
CA LEU A 83 -8.46 14.67 -1.91
C LEU A 83 -7.06 15.20 -1.61
N ILE A 84 -6.38 15.76 -2.61
CA ILE A 84 -5.05 16.35 -2.46
C ILE A 84 -5.08 17.49 -1.44
N ASP A 85 -6.09 18.36 -1.50
CA ASP A 85 -6.23 19.46 -0.56
C ASP A 85 -6.48 18.97 0.87
N CYS A 86 -7.36 17.97 1.06
CA CYS A 86 -7.54 17.33 2.37
C CYS A 86 -6.25 16.69 2.90
N LEU A 87 -5.51 15.97 2.04
CA LEU A 87 -4.27 15.28 2.43
C LEU A 87 -3.11 16.23 2.75
N ARG A 88 -3.19 17.51 2.37
CA ARG A 88 -2.20 18.53 2.79
C ARG A 88 -2.37 18.96 4.23
N GLU A 89 -3.59 18.87 4.77
CA GLU A 89 -3.92 19.24 6.15
C GLU A 89 -4.01 18.01 7.08
N TRP A 90 -4.08 16.81 6.49
CA TRP A 90 -4.09 15.54 7.22
C TRP A 90 -2.68 15.08 7.56
N HIS A 91 -2.50 14.50 8.75
CA HIS A 91 -1.22 13.94 9.19
C HIS A 91 -1.37 12.50 9.72
N PRO A 92 -0.37 11.64 9.47
CA PRO A 92 -0.31 10.31 10.07
C PRO A 92 -0.30 10.34 11.59
N ALA A 93 -0.64 9.20 12.20
CA ALA A 93 -0.50 8.99 13.64
C ALA A 93 0.98 9.13 14.09
N PRO A 94 1.26 9.44 15.37
CA PRO A 94 2.61 9.74 15.84
C PRO A 94 3.68 8.68 15.55
N ASN A 95 3.32 7.39 15.58
CA ASN A 95 4.23 6.28 15.25
C ASN A 95 4.26 5.96 13.75
N GLY A 96 3.29 6.47 13.00
CA GLY A 96 3.04 6.23 11.59
C GLY A 96 1.64 5.68 11.33
N THR A 97 1.22 5.79 10.08
CA THR A 97 -0.03 5.22 9.56
C THR A 97 0.26 4.34 8.35
N ALA A 98 -0.37 3.18 8.31
CA ALA A 98 -0.35 2.27 7.17
C ALA A 98 -1.75 2.18 6.55
N LEU A 99 -1.86 2.52 5.27
CA LEU A 99 -3.08 2.31 4.48
C LEU A 99 -2.97 0.97 3.77
N VAL A 100 -3.88 0.06 4.05
CA VAL A 100 -3.83 -1.32 3.55
C VAL A 100 -5.02 -1.56 2.63
N PHE A 101 -4.79 -1.63 1.32
CA PHE A 101 -5.80 -1.96 0.34
C PHE A 101 -5.74 -3.46 0.03
N ARG A 102 -6.76 -4.21 0.40
CA ARG A 102 -6.93 -5.63 0.04
C ARG A 102 -7.76 -5.73 -1.23
N HIS A 103 -7.47 -6.71 -2.08
CA HIS A 103 -8.23 -7.00 -3.30
C HIS A 103 -8.51 -5.77 -4.19
N LEU A 104 -7.53 -4.89 -4.40
CA LEU A 104 -7.69 -3.67 -5.19
C LEU A 104 -7.68 -3.96 -6.71
N ASN A 105 -8.63 -4.76 -7.17
CA ASN A 105 -8.68 -5.28 -8.54
C ASN A 105 -9.76 -4.60 -9.40
N SER A 106 -10.81 -4.09 -8.75
CA SER A 106 -12.04 -3.65 -9.42
C SER A 106 -11.94 -2.24 -10.00
N LEU A 107 -11.03 -1.42 -9.48
CA LEU A 107 -10.83 -0.06 -9.98
C LEU A 107 -10.16 -0.06 -11.36
N PRO A 108 -10.62 0.80 -12.29
CA PRO A 108 -9.91 1.07 -13.53
C PRO A 108 -8.41 1.35 -13.30
N PRO A 109 -7.50 0.84 -14.15
CA PRO A 109 -6.05 1.01 -13.96
C PRO A 109 -5.60 2.47 -13.83
N ASP A 110 -6.22 3.39 -14.58
CA ASP A 110 -5.90 4.82 -14.49
C ASP A 110 -6.32 5.41 -13.13
N LEU A 111 -7.47 5.03 -12.59
CA LEU A 111 -7.91 5.48 -11.25
C LEU A 111 -7.02 4.92 -10.15
N THR A 112 -6.65 3.63 -10.26
CA THR A 112 -5.69 2.99 -9.35
C THR A 112 -4.34 3.69 -9.39
N HIS A 113 -3.84 4.01 -10.58
CA HIS A 113 -2.59 4.75 -10.73
C HIS A 113 -2.68 6.14 -10.10
N THR A 114 -3.73 6.92 -10.40
CA THR A 114 -3.91 8.26 -9.82
C THR A 114 -3.97 8.23 -8.30
N LEU A 115 -4.73 7.31 -7.71
CA LEU A 115 -4.79 7.13 -6.25
C LEU A 115 -3.41 6.88 -5.66
N LEU A 116 -2.70 5.87 -6.17
CA LEU A 116 -1.41 5.47 -5.62
C LEU A 116 -0.33 6.53 -5.86
N ASP A 117 -0.44 7.31 -6.93
CA ASP A 117 0.45 8.43 -7.23
C ASP A 117 0.27 9.54 -6.19
N ILE A 118 -0.97 9.92 -5.89
CA ILE A 118 -1.34 10.89 -4.84
C ILE A 118 -0.82 10.43 -3.48
N LEU A 119 -1.10 9.19 -3.09
CA LEU A 119 -0.68 8.67 -1.79
C LEU A 119 0.84 8.53 -1.69
N SER A 120 1.54 8.19 -2.77
CA SER A 120 3.01 8.18 -2.81
C SER A 120 3.57 9.60 -2.63
N HIS A 121 2.96 10.59 -3.27
CA HIS A 121 3.31 12.01 -3.08
C HIS A 121 3.11 12.46 -1.63
N CYS A 122 1.95 12.15 -1.03
CA CYS A 122 1.65 12.43 0.37
C CYS A 122 2.66 11.75 1.30
N SER A 123 2.96 10.47 1.08
CA SER A 123 3.95 9.73 1.86
C SER A 123 5.32 10.40 1.91
N ARG A 124 5.81 10.90 0.76
CA ARG A 124 7.07 11.63 0.70
C ARG A 124 7.01 13.00 1.38
N ALA A 125 5.91 13.72 1.22
CA ALA A 125 5.73 15.02 1.86
C ALA A 125 5.76 14.87 3.39
N GLU A 126 5.04 13.89 3.92
CA GLU A 126 5.02 13.55 5.34
C GLU A 126 6.39 13.11 5.86
N LEU A 127 7.12 12.31 5.07
CA LEU A 127 8.47 11.88 5.42
C LEU A 127 9.44 13.05 5.60
N ALA A 128 9.30 14.14 4.83
CA ALA A 128 10.12 15.34 4.97
C ALA A 128 9.93 16.04 6.33
N TRP A 129 8.79 15.81 7.00
CA TRP A 129 8.48 16.33 8.33
C TRP A 129 8.71 15.30 9.44
N GLY A 130 9.23 14.11 9.12
CA GLY A 130 9.47 13.02 10.06
C GLY A 130 8.23 12.14 10.33
N ASN A 131 7.12 12.43 9.67
CA ASN A 131 5.91 11.62 9.74
C ASN A 131 6.02 10.41 8.81
N LYS A 132 5.29 9.34 9.12
CA LYS A 132 5.44 8.05 8.42
C LYS A 132 4.09 7.59 7.87
N LEU A 133 3.92 7.71 6.56
CA LEU A 133 2.80 7.14 5.85
C LEU A 133 3.29 6.05 4.90
N ILE A 134 2.75 4.85 5.01
CA ILE A 134 2.99 3.76 4.06
C ILE A 134 1.67 3.25 3.48
N VAL A 135 1.75 2.71 2.28
CA VAL A 135 0.61 2.17 1.52
C VAL A 135 0.96 0.76 1.08
N LEU A 136 0.15 -0.20 1.50
CA LEU A 136 0.26 -1.61 1.13
C LEU A 136 -0.93 -1.96 0.24
N VAL A 137 -0.68 -2.57 -0.91
CA VAL A 137 -1.70 -2.87 -1.90
C VAL A 137 -1.64 -4.34 -2.27
N GLN A 138 -2.67 -5.11 -1.93
CA GLN A 138 -2.83 -6.48 -2.38
C GLN A 138 -3.79 -6.54 -3.58
N VAL A 139 -3.38 -7.30 -4.59
CA VAL A 139 -4.12 -7.57 -5.82
C VAL A 139 -4.07 -9.06 -6.14
N ASP A 140 -5.14 -9.60 -6.73
CA ASP A 140 -5.27 -11.03 -7.00
C ASP A 140 -4.65 -11.46 -8.34
N ASN A 141 -4.30 -10.49 -9.18
CA ASN A 141 -3.61 -10.75 -10.44
C ASN A 141 -2.08 -10.70 -10.24
N PRO A 142 -1.36 -11.83 -10.31
CA PRO A 142 0.10 -11.84 -10.16
C PRO A 142 0.85 -11.10 -11.29
N ARG A 143 0.16 -10.83 -12.41
CA ARG A 143 0.64 -10.04 -13.56
C ARG A 143 0.21 -8.58 -13.50
N PHE A 144 -0.39 -8.12 -12.40
CA PHE A 144 -0.72 -6.71 -12.24
C PHE A 144 0.54 -5.86 -12.44
N ALA A 145 0.42 -4.81 -13.23
CA ALA A 145 1.55 -3.96 -13.56
C ALA A 145 1.11 -2.49 -13.63
N ILE A 146 1.85 -1.66 -12.89
CA ILE A 146 1.78 -0.22 -13.01
C ILE A 146 2.70 0.20 -14.16
N THR A 147 2.12 0.78 -15.21
CA THR A 147 2.84 1.10 -16.47
C THR A 147 3.48 2.49 -16.48
N LYS A 148 3.14 3.33 -15.50
CA LYS A 148 3.68 4.68 -15.29
C LYS A 148 4.30 4.75 -13.90
N PRO A 149 5.41 5.47 -13.68
CA PRO A 149 5.98 5.58 -12.34
C PRO A 149 4.95 6.12 -11.34
N LEU A 150 5.03 5.67 -10.08
CA LEU A 150 4.34 6.32 -8.96
C LEU A 150 5.25 7.37 -8.34
N GLY A 151 4.69 8.54 -8.08
CA GLY A 151 5.38 9.68 -7.48
C GLY A 151 6.59 10.17 -8.28
N ALA A 152 6.61 9.89 -9.59
CA ALA A 152 7.75 10.12 -10.49
C ALA A 152 9.06 9.37 -10.12
N ILE A 153 9.02 8.35 -9.26
CA ILE A 153 10.25 7.74 -8.72
C ILE A 153 10.35 6.22 -8.82
N ASN A 154 9.24 5.47 -8.97
CA ASN A 154 9.33 4.02 -8.79
C ASN A 154 8.49 3.17 -9.77
N PHE A 155 9.14 2.16 -10.34
CA PHE A 155 8.54 1.05 -11.11
C PHE A 155 8.61 -0.30 -10.37
N PHE A 156 9.42 -0.35 -9.31
CA PHE A 156 9.76 -1.53 -8.53
C PHE A 156 8.94 -1.57 -7.24
N LEU A 157 7.68 -1.94 -7.41
CA LEU A 157 6.68 -1.78 -6.37
C LEU A 157 6.31 -3.08 -5.65
N TRP A 158 6.67 -4.26 -6.18
CA TRP A 158 6.45 -5.53 -5.49
C TRP A 158 7.28 -5.66 -4.21
N ASN A 159 6.76 -6.39 -3.22
CA ASN A 159 7.51 -6.75 -2.02
C ASN A 159 8.70 -7.66 -2.32
N ASP A 160 9.59 -7.77 -1.35
CA ASP A 160 10.86 -8.50 -1.45
C ASP A 160 10.67 -10.01 -1.62
N LYS A 161 9.60 -10.59 -1.06
CA LYS A 161 9.28 -12.01 -1.18
C LYS A 161 8.59 -12.36 -2.50
N GLU A 162 7.96 -11.39 -3.15
CA GLU A 162 7.15 -11.60 -4.37
C GLU A 162 7.69 -10.81 -5.57
N TRP A 163 8.98 -10.45 -5.56
CA TRP A 163 9.58 -9.62 -6.60
C TRP A 163 9.58 -10.28 -7.99
N PHE A 164 9.95 -11.55 -8.07
CA PHE A 164 10.07 -12.27 -9.34
C PHE A 164 8.70 -12.68 -9.87
N GLU A 165 8.34 -12.14 -11.05
CA GLU A 165 7.09 -12.48 -11.71
C GLU A 165 6.95 -14.00 -11.96
N SER A 166 8.04 -14.67 -12.34
CA SER A 166 8.04 -16.11 -12.56
C SER A 166 7.69 -16.90 -11.30
N GLU A 167 8.02 -16.42 -10.11
CA GLU A 167 7.68 -17.04 -8.84
C GLU A 167 6.21 -16.78 -8.48
N ARG A 168 5.72 -15.55 -8.67
CA ARG A 168 4.29 -15.22 -8.50
C ARG A 168 3.38 -16.03 -9.43
N ILE A 169 3.78 -16.22 -10.68
CA ILE A 169 3.02 -17.02 -11.66
C ILE A 169 3.03 -18.50 -11.27
N LYS A 170 4.17 -19.03 -10.83
CA LYS A 170 4.26 -20.43 -10.38
C LYS A 170 3.34 -20.68 -9.18
N SER A 171 3.33 -19.80 -8.19
CA SER A 171 2.45 -19.95 -7.01
C SER A 171 0.97 -19.85 -7.38
N TYR A 172 0.59 -18.98 -8.33
CA TYR A 172 -0.77 -18.90 -8.84
C TYR A 172 -1.28 -20.24 -9.41
N PHE A 173 -0.49 -20.91 -10.25
CA PHE A 173 -0.87 -22.21 -10.83
C PHE A 173 -0.80 -23.40 -9.85
N GLN A 174 -0.30 -23.19 -8.64
CA GLN A 174 -0.23 -24.20 -7.58
C GLN A 174 -1.35 -24.04 -6.54
N ARG A 175 -2.15 -22.96 -6.63
CA ARG A 175 -3.28 -22.73 -5.72
C ARG A 175 -4.39 -23.75 -6.02
N PRO A 176 -4.92 -24.46 -5.02
CA PRO A 176 -6.10 -25.29 -5.22
C PRO A 176 -7.27 -24.42 -5.69
N GLU A 177 -8.06 -24.93 -6.64
CA GLU A 177 -9.31 -24.28 -7.06
C GLU A 177 -10.20 -24.05 -5.83
N PRO A 178 -10.85 -22.88 -5.69
CA PRO A 178 -11.79 -22.65 -4.60
C PRO A 178 -12.95 -23.65 -4.70
N GLU A 179 -13.23 -24.35 -3.60
CA GLU A 179 -14.38 -25.28 -3.45
C GLU A 179 -15.73 -24.57 -3.50
#